data_AF-A0A2N2P4C2-F1
#
_entry.id   AF-A0A2N2P4C2-F1
#
_cell.length_a   1.000
_cell.length_b   1.000
_cell.length_c   1.000
_cell.angle_alpha   90.00
_cell.angle_beta   90.00
_cell.angle_gamma   90.00
#
_symmetry.space_group_name_H-M   'P 1'
#
loop_
_entity.id
_entity.type
_entity.pdbx_description
1 polymer ?
#
loop_
_entity_poly.entity_id
_entity_poly.type
_entity_poly.pdbx_seq_one_letter_code
_entity_poly.pdbx_strand_id
1 'polypeptide(L)'
;MKKTINPVNCIFIFLGIVAVVGFIAITALFLVNGLRPDPEIWRNETTPLPKEVLTDLCQKFTGETSSRLCNSDKAIFAPHFFPIIEGAFPVGYSTFDEVEAKLGNYQKQKSEMITLGNEEKYFRVWYDLRGDDKTTIIFHFSENGLVRRVVQYLGDDE
;
A
#
# COMPACT_ATOMS: atom_id res chain seq x y z
N MET A 1 -11.06 -52.80 35.67
CA MET A 1 -9.81 -52.37 36.33
C MET A 1 -9.60 -50.88 36.05
N LYS A 2 -9.65 -50.01 37.08
CA LYS A 2 -9.39 -48.57 36.91
C LYS A 2 -7.88 -48.33 37.03
N LYS A 3 -7.25 -47.87 35.95
CA LYS A 3 -5.82 -47.54 35.92
C LYS A 3 -5.65 -46.17 36.61
N THR A 4 -5.14 -46.17 37.84
CA THR A 4 -4.83 -44.94 38.58
C THR A 4 -3.63 -44.26 37.93
N ILE A 5 -3.86 -43.13 37.28
CA ILE A 5 -2.80 -42.33 36.66
C ILE A 5 -2.07 -41.58 37.77
N ASN A 6 -0.76 -41.78 37.88
CA ASN A 6 0.08 -41.10 38.86
C ASN A 6 0.11 -39.59 38.57
N PRO A 7 -0.19 -38.73 39.56
CA PRO A 7 -0.28 -37.27 39.35
C PRO A 7 1.04 -36.66 38.86
N VAL A 8 2.17 -37.28 39.22
CA VAL A 8 3.52 -36.89 38.76
C VAL A 8 3.65 -37.02 37.23
N ASN A 9 3.09 -38.07 36.63
CA ASN A 9 3.14 -38.26 35.17
C ASN A 9 2.28 -37.25 34.42
N CYS A 10 1.17 -36.78 35.01
CA CYS A 10 0.36 -35.72 34.41
C CYS A 10 1.12 -34.38 34.32
N ILE A 11 1.93 -34.06 35.33
CA ILE A 11 2.73 -32.82 35.35
C ILE A 11 3.77 -32.82 34.23
N PHE A 12 4.49 -33.93 34.03
CA PHE A 12 5.48 -34.04 32.95
C PHE A 12 4.83 -33.97 31.56
N ILE A 13 3.67 -34.60 31.37
CA ILE A 13 2.92 -34.52 30.11
C ILE A 13 2.48 -33.08 29.85
N PHE A 14 1.96 -32.38 30.87
CA PHE A 14 1.51 -30.99 30.74
C PHE A 14 2.68 -30.05 30.39
N LEU A 15 3.82 -30.17 31.08
CA LEU A 15 5.02 -29.39 30.77
C LEU A 15 5.55 -29.67 29.35
N GLY A 16 5.50 -30.93 28.91
CA GLY A 16 5.85 -31.31 27.55
C GLY A 16 4.95 -30.65 26.50
N ILE A 17 3.63 -30.64 26.73
CA ILE A 17 2.68 -29.97 25.83
C ILE A 17 2.94 -28.46 25.78
N VAL A 18 3.15 -27.81 26.94
CA VAL A 18 3.44 -26.37 26.99
C VAL A 18 4.72 -26.03 26.24
N ALA A 19 5.77 -26.84 26.39
CA ALA A 19 7.04 -26.63 25.68
C ALA A 19 6.88 -26.77 24.15
N VAL A 20 6.13 -27.79 23.70
CA VAL A 20 5.86 -28.01 22.26
C VAL A 20 5.02 -26.87 21.68
N VAL A 21 3.95 -26.47 22.38
CA VAL A 21 3.10 -25.35 21.93
C VAL A 21 3.90 -24.04 21.89
N GLY A 22 4.73 -23.78 22.89
CA GLY A 22 5.62 -22.62 22.92
C GLY A 22 6.61 -22.62 21.75
N PHE A 23 7.20 -23.76 21.43
CA PHE A 23 8.12 -23.89 20.29
C PHE A 23 7.42 -23.66 18.94
N ILE A 24 6.21 -24.19 18.77
CA ILE A 24 5.40 -23.96 17.56
C ILE A 24 5.03 -22.47 17.44
N ALA A 25 4.64 -21.82 18.53
CA ALA A 25 4.29 -20.40 18.52
C ALA A 25 5.50 -19.53 18.15
N ILE A 26 6.69 -19.82 18.69
CA ILE A 26 7.92 -19.07 18.40
C ILE A 26 8.31 -19.24 16.92
N THR A 27 8.31 -20.47 16.41
CA THR A 27 8.66 -20.74 15.00
C THR A 27 7.67 -20.10 14.01
N ALA A 28 6.37 -20.13 14.31
CA ALA A 28 5.37 -19.42 13.53
C ALA A 28 5.62 -17.90 13.52
N LEU A 29 6.01 -17.32 14.66
CA LEU A 29 6.28 -15.89 14.79
C LEU A 29 7.52 -15.45 13.99
N PHE A 30 8.58 -16.27 13.98
CA PHE A 30 9.76 -16.04 13.14
C PHE A 30 9.46 -16.18 11.65
N LEU A 31 8.67 -17.17 11.23
CA LEU A 31 8.26 -17.33 9.83
C LEU A 31 7.42 -16.15 9.35
N VAL A 32 6.44 -15.71 10.16
CA VAL A 32 5.58 -14.57 9.82
C VAL A 32 6.39 -13.27 9.74
N ASN A 33 7.40 -13.08 10.58
CA ASN A 33 8.24 -11.88 10.53
C ASN A 33 9.32 -11.93 9.45
N GLY A 34 9.92 -13.10 9.18
CA GLY A 34 10.96 -13.28 8.16
C GLY A 34 10.43 -13.27 6.72
N LEU A 35 9.14 -13.56 6.53
CA LEU A 35 8.45 -13.49 5.23
C LEU A 35 7.84 -12.11 4.95
N ARG A 36 8.06 -11.10 5.80
CA ARG A 36 7.62 -9.74 5.47
C ARG A 36 8.58 -9.17 4.41
N PRO A 37 8.12 -8.94 3.17
CA PRO A 37 8.95 -8.22 2.21
C PRO A 37 9.36 -6.88 2.84
N ASP A 38 10.61 -6.50 2.64
CA ASP A 38 11.10 -5.21 3.14
C ASP A 38 10.18 -4.11 2.57
N PRO A 39 9.48 -3.35 3.42
CA PRO A 39 8.51 -2.36 2.96
C PRO A 39 9.13 -1.24 2.11
N GLU A 40 10.45 -1.21 1.95
CA GLU A 40 11.20 -0.20 1.21
C GLU A 40 12.00 -0.73 0.01
N ILE A 41 11.75 -1.96 -0.49
CA ILE A 41 12.44 -2.50 -1.70
C ILE A 41 12.41 -1.49 -2.86
N TRP A 42 11.26 -0.85 -3.06
CA TRP A 42 11.06 0.19 -4.07
C TRP A 42 12.07 1.35 -4.00
N ARG A 43 12.67 1.65 -2.83
CA ARG A 43 13.68 2.72 -2.69
C ARG A 43 14.96 2.44 -3.46
N ASN A 44 15.27 1.16 -3.68
CA ASN A 44 16.42 0.77 -4.47
C ASN A 44 16.14 0.85 -5.98
N GLU A 45 14.87 0.93 -6.36
CA GLU A 45 14.46 0.92 -7.77
C GLU A 45 14.15 2.31 -8.32
N THR A 46 13.66 3.23 -7.48
CA THR A 46 13.28 4.60 -7.86
C THR A 46 14.27 5.64 -7.31
N THR A 47 14.17 6.87 -7.83
CA THR A 47 14.93 8.01 -7.32
C THR A 47 14.03 9.00 -6.58
N PRO A 48 14.59 9.83 -5.67
CA PRO A 48 13.81 10.86 -4.99
C PRO A 48 13.11 11.80 -5.97
N LEU A 49 11.99 12.36 -5.53
CA LEU A 49 11.24 13.35 -6.29
C LEU A 49 12.10 14.59 -6.56
N PRO A 50 12.13 15.10 -7.81
CA PRO A 50 12.72 16.39 -8.11
C PRO A 50 12.08 17.51 -7.28
N LYS A 51 12.84 18.57 -7.02
CA LYS A 51 12.40 19.68 -6.17
C LYS A 51 11.13 20.35 -6.72
N GLU A 52 11.03 20.48 -8.04
CA GLU A 52 9.89 21.04 -8.73
C GLU A 52 8.62 20.19 -8.54
N VAL A 53 8.74 18.86 -8.64
CA VAL A 53 7.63 17.94 -8.39
C VAL A 53 7.21 18.00 -6.93
N LEU A 54 8.17 17.94 -6.01
CA LEU A 54 7.91 18.05 -4.57
C LEU A 54 7.17 19.36 -4.25
N THR A 55 7.62 20.48 -4.81
CA THR A 55 6.99 21.79 -4.61
C THR A 55 5.56 21.82 -5.12
N ASP A 56 5.31 21.29 -6.32
CA ASP A 56 3.96 21.24 -6.91
C ASP A 56 3.02 20.36 -6.08
N LEU A 57 3.46 19.17 -5.67
CA LEU A 57 2.67 18.28 -4.79
C LEU A 57 2.37 18.93 -3.44
N CYS A 58 3.35 19.60 -2.84
CA CYS A 58 3.19 20.32 -1.58
C CYS A 58 2.18 21.47 -1.68
N GLN A 59 2.14 22.17 -2.81
CA GLN A 59 1.15 23.22 -3.07
C GLN A 59 -0.25 22.65 -3.30
N LYS A 60 -0.36 21.53 -4.01
CA LYS A 60 -1.64 20.89 -4.35
C LYS A 60 -2.28 20.15 -3.18
N PHE A 61 -1.48 19.58 -2.29
CA PHE A 61 -1.93 18.79 -1.15
C PHE A 61 -1.53 19.49 0.15
N THR A 62 -2.38 20.39 0.63
CA THR A 62 -2.16 21.13 1.88
C THR A 62 -2.75 20.37 3.07
N GLY A 63 -1.93 20.06 4.07
CA GLY A 63 -2.34 19.38 5.30
C GLY A 63 -1.17 19.17 6.26
N GLU A 64 -1.45 18.70 7.49
CA GLU A 64 -0.38 18.48 8.49
C GLU A 64 0.62 17.41 8.04
N THR A 65 0.14 16.31 7.45
CA THR A 65 0.98 15.21 6.96
C THR A 65 1.85 15.62 5.77
N SER A 66 1.30 16.40 4.83
CA SER A 66 2.10 16.92 3.72
C SER A 66 3.12 17.94 4.21
N SER A 67 2.77 18.82 5.15
CA SER A 67 3.70 19.76 5.77
C SER A 67 4.96 19.10 6.35
N ARG A 68 4.82 17.91 6.96
CA ARG A 68 5.99 17.16 7.47
C ARG A 68 6.89 16.63 6.35
N LEU A 69 6.32 16.14 5.25
CA LEU A 69 7.11 15.68 4.09
C LEU A 69 7.76 16.86 3.35
N CYS A 70 7.03 17.95 3.19
CA CYS A 70 7.44 19.13 2.45
C CYS A 70 8.55 19.93 3.14
N ASN A 71 8.67 19.82 4.47
CA ASN A 71 9.69 20.48 5.28
C ASN A 71 10.81 19.53 5.74
N SER A 72 10.85 18.31 5.21
CA SER A 72 11.85 17.31 5.60
C SER A 72 13.16 17.50 4.85
N ASP A 73 14.29 17.41 5.57
CA ASP A 73 15.64 17.38 4.97
C ASP A 73 15.98 16.02 4.34
N LYS A 74 15.14 14.99 4.55
CA LYS A 74 15.32 13.66 3.97
C LYS A 74 14.83 13.63 2.53
N ALA A 75 15.45 12.73 1.74
CA ALA A 75 14.97 12.40 0.41
C ALA A 75 13.51 11.90 0.43
N ILE A 76 12.65 12.56 -0.34
CA ILE A 76 11.23 12.20 -0.45
C ILE A 76 11.00 11.52 -1.79
N PHE A 77 10.30 10.39 -1.78
CA PHE A 77 9.97 9.60 -2.96
C PHE A 77 8.46 9.62 -3.21
N ALA A 78 8.04 9.26 -4.42
CA ALA A 78 6.63 9.25 -4.81
C ALA A 78 5.73 8.45 -3.83
N PRO A 79 6.10 7.25 -3.34
CA PRO A 79 5.27 6.49 -2.40
C PRO A 79 4.96 7.21 -1.09
N HIS A 80 5.81 8.15 -0.67
CA HIS A 80 5.53 8.95 0.53
C HIS A 80 4.28 9.84 0.37
N PHE A 81 3.91 10.23 -0.86
CA PHE A 81 2.71 11.00 -1.14
C PHE A 81 1.45 10.16 -1.34
N PHE A 82 1.56 8.85 -1.57
CA PHE A 82 0.38 8.02 -1.89
C PHE A 82 -0.70 8.04 -0.80
N PRO A 83 -0.38 7.94 0.51
CA PRO A 83 -1.41 8.04 1.55
C PRO A 83 -2.11 9.41 1.60
N ILE A 84 -1.39 10.48 1.25
CA ILE A 84 -1.96 11.84 1.21
C ILE A 84 -2.91 11.97 0.01
N ILE A 85 -2.50 11.45 -1.14
CA ILE A 85 -3.31 11.43 -2.36
C ILE A 85 -4.57 10.61 -2.13
N GLU A 86 -4.46 9.39 -1.56
CA GLU A 86 -5.61 8.55 -1.23
C GLU A 86 -6.58 9.23 -0.27
N GLY A 87 -6.05 9.89 0.77
CA GLY A 87 -6.86 10.64 1.72
C GLY A 87 -7.57 11.87 1.11
N ALA A 88 -7.00 12.46 0.05
CA ALA A 88 -7.58 13.60 -0.64
C ALA A 88 -8.74 13.23 -1.59
N PHE A 89 -8.84 11.96 -1.99
CA PHE A 89 -9.82 11.51 -2.99
C PHE A 89 -10.68 10.33 -2.48
N PRO A 90 -11.66 10.59 -1.60
CA PRO A 90 -12.54 9.56 -1.07
C PRO A 90 -13.29 8.78 -2.15
N VAL A 91 -13.20 7.46 -2.07
CA VAL A 91 -13.91 6.50 -2.93
C VAL A 91 -15.43 6.73 -2.87
N GLY A 92 -16.07 6.76 -4.03
CA GLY A 92 -17.50 6.97 -4.20
C GLY A 92 -17.94 8.44 -4.21
N TYR A 93 -17.04 9.37 -3.90
CA TYR A 93 -17.34 10.81 -3.84
C TYR A 93 -16.50 11.61 -4.84
N SER A 94 -15.20 11.35 -4.91
CA SER A 94 -14.32 12.09 -5.79
C SER A 94 -14.50 11.71 -7.26
N THR A 95 -14.33 12.69 -8.13
CA THR A 95 -14.52 12.56 -9.58
C THR A 95 -13.19 12.53 -10.33
N PHE A 96 -13.22 12.04 -11.57
CA PHE A 96 -12.07 12.06 -12.49
C PHE A 96 -11.53 13.47 -12.68
N ASP A 97 -12.41 14.46 -12.88
CA ASP A 97 -12.01 15.84 -13.12
C ASP A 97 -11.30 16.45 -11.90
N GLU A 98 -11.72 16.13 -10.68
CA GLU A 98 -11.04 16.57 -9.45
C GLU A 98 -9.65 15.95 -9.30
N VAL A 99 -9.52 14.66 -9.62
CA VAL A 99 -8.22 13.98 -9.62
C VAL A 99 -7.31 14.59 -10.69
N GLU A 100 -7.83 14.78 -11.90
CA GLU A 100 -7.07 15.30 -13.04
C GLU A 100 -6.64 16.76 -12.82
N ALA A 101 -7.48 17.58 -12.18
CA ALA A 101 -7.13 18.96 -11.82
C ALA A 101 -5.88 19.04 -10.90
N LYS A 102 -5.64 18.02 -10.07
CA LYS A 102 -4.44 17.97 -9.20
C LYS A 102 -3.31 17.16 -9.80
N LEU A 103 -3.61 16.00 -10.40
CA LEU A 103 -2.61 15.01 -10.79
C LEU A 103 -2.37 14.89 -12.30
N GLY A 104 -3.12 15.60 -13.15
CA GLY A 104 -3.04 15.44 -14.61
C GLY A 104 -1.65 15.62 -15.22
N ASN A 105 -0.81 16.49 -14.63
CA ASN A 105 0.59 16.66 -15.03
C ASN A 105 1.45 15.40 -14.85
N TYR A 106 1.00 14.47 -14.02
CA TYR A 106 1.65 13.19 -13.73
C TYR A 106 0.96 12.01 -14.42
N GLN A 107 -0.06 12.26 -15.25
CA GLN A 107 -0.78 11.20 -15.93
C GLN A 107 0.15 10.49 -16.93
N LYS A 108 0.42 9.21 -16.69
CA LYS A 108 1.21 8.35 -17.56
C LYS A 108 0.34 7.66 -18.61
N GLN A 109 -0.77 7.10 -18.18
CA GLN A 109 -1.64 6.29 -19.03
C GLN A 109 -3.10 6.41 -18.58
N LYS A 110 -4.01 6.33 -19.54
CA LYS A 110 -5.45 6.14 -19.33
C LYS A 110 -5.91 4.93 -20.15
N SER A 111 -6.66 4.02 -19.54
CA SER A 111 -7.21 2.87 -20.27
C SER A 111 -8.48 3.27 -21.00
N GLU A 112 -8.83 2.47 -22.00
CA GLU A 112 -10.20 2.44 -22.51
C GLU A 112 -11.19 1.96 -21.43
N MET A 113 -12.48 2.12 -21.73
CA MET A 113 -13.56 1.65 -20.88
C MET A 113 -13.61 0.11 -20.89
N ILE A 114 -13.49 -0.50 -19.72
CA ILE A 114 -13.54 -1.95 -19.52
C ILE A 114 -14.95 -2.31 -19.06
N THR A 115 -15.59 -3.24 -19.75
CA THR A 115 -16.90 -3.80 -19.35
C THR A 115 -16.69 -5.16 -18.69
N LEU A 116 -17.16 -5.30 -17.46
CA LEU A 116 -17.12 -6.55 -16.71
C LEU A 116 -18.27 -7.47 -17.12
N GLY A 117 -18.19 -8.75 -16.74
CA GLY A 117 -19.23 -9.75 -17.05
C GLY A 117 -20.60 -9.46 -16.42
N ASN A 118 -20.68 -8.54 -15.45
CA ASN A 118 -21.90 -8.04 -14.82
C ASN A 118 -22.38 -6.70 -15.42
N GLU A 119 -21.93 -6.35 -16.63
CA GLU A 119 -22.21 -5.10 -17.35
C GLU A 119 -21.64 -3.82 -16.71
N GLU A 120 -20.98 -3.93 -15.55
CA GLU A 120 -20.37 -2.79 -14.91
C GLU A 120 -19.16 -2.30 -15.72
N LYS A 121 -19.07 -0.97 -15.91
CA LYS A 121 -17.98 -0.35 -16.66
C LYS A 121 -17.08 0.49 -15.78
N TYR A 122 -15.78 0.45 -16.08
CA TYR A 122 -14.78 1.28 -15.43
C TYR A 122 -13.61 1.57 -16.37
N PHE A 123 -12.87 2.63 -16.09
CA PHE A 123 -11.57 2.88 -16.70
C PHE A 123 -10.52 3.12 -15.63
N ARG A 124 -9.25 3.06 -16.01
CA ARG A 124 -8.11 3.22 -15.11
C ARG A 124 -7.25 4.38 -15.57
N VAL A 125 -6.66 5.09 -14.62
CA VAL A 125 -5.65 6.11 -14.89
C VAL A 125 -4.46 5.90 -13.99
N TRP A 126 -3.28 5.89 -14.59
CA TRP A 126 -1.99 5.69 -13.95
C TRP A 126 -1.30 7.03 -13.82
N TYR A 127 -0.86 7.38 -12.61
CA TYR A 127 -0.09 8.57 -12.34
C TYR A 127 1.30 8.21 -11.81
N ASP A 128 2.33 8.62 -12.54
CA ASP A 128 3.72 8.48 -12.14
C ASP A 128 4.25 9.85 -11.74
N LEU A 129 4.39 10.06 -10.43
CA LEU A 129 4.84 11.34 -9.90
C LEU A 129 6.32 11.61 -10.23
N ARG A 130 7.13 10.55 -10.36
CA ARG A 130 8.57 10.69 -10.60
C ARG A 130 8.91 10.71 -12.08
N GLY A 131 8.13 9.99 -12.88
CA GLY A 131 8.35 9.76 -14.31
C GLY A 131 9.44 8.73 -14.60
N ASP A 132 9.72 7.82 -13.66
CA ASP A 132 10.72 6.74 -13.82
C ASP A 132 10.12 5.34 -13.98
N ASP A 133 8.79 5.24 -14.02
CA ASP A 133 8.00 4.02 -14.19
C ASP A 133 8.12 2.98 -13.07
N LYS A 134 8.76 3.34 -11.95
CA LYS A 134 9.02 2.41 -10.83
C LYS A 134 7.91 2.38 -9.79
N THR A 135 7.25 3.51 -9.61
CA THR A 135 6.14 3.63 -8.67
C THR A 135 5.00 4.38 -9.32
N THR A 136 3.77 3.93 -9.11
CA THR A 136 2.61 4.51 -9.77
C THR A 136 1.40 4.39 -8.86
N ILE A 137 0.58 5.43 -8.82
CA ILE A 137 -0.74 5.37 -8.19
C ILE A 137 -1.80 5.25 -9.28
N ILE A 138 -2.70 4.27 -9.12
CA ILE A 138 -3.68 3.88 -10.13
C ILE A 138 -5.07 4.15 -9.57
N PHE A 139 -5.82 5.01 -10.25
CA PHE A 139 -7.22 5.25 -9.94
C PHE A 139 -8.11 4.43 -10.86
N HIS A 140 -9.07 3.71 -10.28
CA HIS A 140 -10.17 3.10 -11.00
C HIS A 140 -11.38 4.02 -10.92
N PHE A 141 -11.93 4.39 -12.06
CA PHE A 141 -13.11 5.24 -12.15
C PHE A 141 -14.28 4.46 -12.74
N SER A 142 -15.48 4.64 -12.22
CA SER A 142 -16.72 4.15 -12.83
C SER A 142 -16.99 4.84 -14.17
N GLU A 143 -17.99 4.37 -14.91
CA GLU A 143 -18.44 4.99 -16.17
C GLU A 143 -18.78 6.48 -16.02
N ASN A 144 -19.35 6.89 -14.88
CA ASN A 144 -19.64 8.29 -14.58
C ASN A 144 -18.45 9.06 -13.97
N GLY A 145 -17.25 8.47 -13.96
CA GLY A 145 -16.03 9.14 -13.52
C GLY A 145 -15.84 9.22 -12.00
N LEU A 146 -16.59 8.46 -11.18
CA LEU A 146 -16.36 8.43 -9.72
C LEU A 146 -15.22 7.47 -9.37
N VAL A 147 -14.39 7.86 -8.40
CA VAL A 147 -13.33 6.99 -7.86
C VAL A 147 -13.96 5.76 -7.23
N ARG A 148 -13.66 4.57 -7.76
CA ARG A 148 -14.08 3.27 -7.23
C ARG A 148 -13.03 2.63 -6.35
N ARG A 149 -11.75 2.84 -6.69
CA ARG A 149 -10.61 2.23 -6.01
C ARG A 149 -9.35 3.01 -6.33
N VAL A 150 -8.44 3.07 -5.37
CA VAL A 150 -7.05 3.52 -5.57
C VAL A 150 -6.13 2.33 -5.29
N VAL A 151 -5.14 2.12 -6.15
CA VAL A 151 -4.16 1.03 -6.05
C VAL A 151 -2.77 1.64 -6.16
N GLN A 152 -1.89 1.29 -5.24
CA GLN A 152 -0.48 1.66 -5.31
C GLN A 152 0.27 0.51 -5.98
N TYR A 153 1.05 0.85 -7.00
CA TYR A 153 2.05 -0.03 -7.57
C TYR A 153 3.41 0.47 -7.12
N LEU A 154 4.02 -0.28 -6.22
CA LEU A 154 5.40 -0.11 -5.78
C LEU A 154 6.11 -1.27 -6.47
N GLY A 155 6.97 -0.99 -7.46
CA GLY A 155 7.58 -2.03 -8.29
C GLY A 155 7.99 -3.26 -7.48
N ASP A 156 7.71 -4.44 -8.05
CA ASP A 156 8.41 -5.70 -7.76
C ASP A 156 8.30 -6.58 -9.02
N ASP A 157 9.49 -6.97 -9.48
CA ASP A 157 9.95 -8.08 -10.33
C ASP A 157 9.13 -8.49 -11.57
N GLU A 158 9.66 -8.12 -12.74
CA GLU A 158 9.64 -9.03 -13.90
C GLU A 158 10.49 -10.28 -13.60
#